data_AF-A0AAW3EB91-F1
#
_entry.id   AF-A0AAW3EB91-F1
#
_cell.length_a   1.000
_cell.length_b   1.000
_cell.length_c   1.000
_cell.angle_alpha   90.00
_cell.angle_beta   90.00
_cell.angle_gamma   90.00
#
_symmetry.space_group_name_H-M   'P 1'
#
loop_
_entity.id
_entity.type
_entity.pdbx_description
1 polymer ?
#
loop_
_entity_poly.entity_id
_entity_poly.type
_entity_poly.pdbx_seq_one_letter_code
_entity_poly.pdbx_strand_id
1 'polypeptide(L)'
;MSDKINHIIWLMSKGYRLPHDIEVVASEIYYALQSNEQVDNDIINDFIKSVMTSKYSNIVEITYDYMDGLIYSDGNLLYEEFLKVIHLFDSINIFIFLELKGPDDIMGKSDAAMIFFLKKYAKWSKGVTSVYIENKKWWQRVTC
;
A
#
# COMPACT_ATOMS: atom_id res chain seq x y z
N MET A 1 -7.53 -5.49 25.22
CA MET A 1 -6.95 -4.98 23.96
C MET A 1 -5.73 -5.82 23.66
N SER A 2 -5.60 -6.41 22.47
CA SER A 2 -4.47 -7.31 22.15
C SER A 2 -3.16 -6.53 22.05
N ASP A 3 -2.02 -7.20 22.26
CA ASP A 3 -0.68 -6.59 22.15
C ASP A 3 -0.45 -5.90 20.81
N LYS A 4 -1.05 -6.45 19.74
CA LYS A 4 -0.97 -5.90 18.38
C LYS A 4 -1.75 -4.59 18.22
N ILE A 5 -2.94 -4.48 18.79
CA ILE A 5 -3.71 -3.22 18.80
C ILE A 5 -2.97 -2.15 19.61
N ASN A 6 -2.39 -2.53 20.76
CA ASN A 6 -1.57 -1.60 21.55
C ASN A 6 -0.34 -1.13 20.75
N HIS A 7 0.25 -2.01 19.93
CA HIS A 7 1.36 -1.65 19.05
C HIS A 7 0.95 -0.63 17.98
N ILE A 8 -0.19 -0.84 17.30
CA ILE A 8 -0.73 0.09 16.30
C ILE A 8 -0.96 1.48 16.92
N ILE A 9 -1.62 1.53 18.08
CA ILE A 9 -1.87 2.80 18.81
C ILE A 9 -0.55 3.49 19.17
N TRP A 10 0.42 2.71 19.66
CA TRP A 10 1.74 3.24 19.98
C TRP A 10 2.45 3.80 18.76
N LEU A 11 2.42 3.11 17.60
CA LEU A 11 3.02 3.59 16.36
C LEU A 11 2.40 4.94 15.94
N MET A 12 1.07 5.05 15.95
CA MET A 12 0.37 6.30 15.63
C MET A 12 0.77 7.44 16.57
N SER A 13 0.93 7.16 17.87
CA SER A 13 1.31 8.17 18.87
C SER A 13 2.70 8.77 18.66
N LYS A 14 3.59 8.08 17.93
CA LYS A 14 4.93 8.59 17.61
C LYS A 14 4.92 9.63 16.48
N GLY A 15 3.82 9.70 15.72
CA GLY A 15 3.75 10.46 14.48
C GLY A 15 4.67 9.90 13.39
N TYR A 16 4.62 10.54 12.22
CA TYR A 16 5.26 10.03 11.00
C TYR A 16 6.48 10.88 10.62
N ARG A 17 7.65 10.24 10.58
CA ARG A 17 8.90 10.85 10.12
C ARG A 17 9.02 10.72 8.60
N LEU A 18 8.58 9.59 8.07
CA LEU A 18 8.65 9.19 6.66
C LEU A 18 7.31 8.60 6.18
N PRO A 19 7.03 8.60 4.86
CA PRO A 19 5.85 7.92 4.28
C PRO A 19 5.76 6.44 4.68
N HIS A 20 6.92 5.78 4.81
CA HIS A 20 7.00 4.38 5.23
C HIS A 20 6.42 4.12 6.63
N ASP A 21 6.46 5.09 7.55
CA ASP A 21 5.87 4.91 8.87
C ASP A 21 4.34 4.74 8.77
N ILE A 22 3.70 5.43 7.82
CA ILE A 22 2.26 5.31 7.55
C ILE A 22 1.96 3.95 6.91
N GLU A 23 2.81 3.51 5.98
CA GLU A 23 2.70 2.20 5.34
C GLU A 23 2.73 1.05 6.36
N VAL A 24 3.63 1.12 7.34
CA VAL A 24 3.73 0.12 8.42
C VAL A 24 2.43 0.06 9.22
N VAL A 25 1.93 1.21 9.69
CA VAL A 25 0.68 1.27 10.46
C VAL A 25 -0.51 0.76 9.66
N ALA A 26 -0.64 1.21 8.40
CA ALA A 26 -1.72 0.80 7.51
C ALA A 26 -1.69 -0.71 7.25
N SER A 27 -0.51 -1.28 7.03
CA SER A 27 -0.33 -2.71 6.83
C SER A 27 -0.72 -3.50 8.07
N GLU A 28 -0.32 -3.06 9.27
CA GLU A 28 -0.69 -3.72 10.51
C GLU A 28 -2.20 -3.72 10.76
N ILE A 29 -2.87 -2.58 10.53
CA ILE A 29 -4.33 -2.46 10.61
C ILE A 29 -4.98 -3.42 9.60
N TYR A 30 -4.53 -3.40 8.35
CA TYR A 30 -5.07 -4.24 7.29
C TYR A 30 -4.94 -5.74 7.63
N TYR A 31 -3.75 -6.21 8.03
CA TYR A 31 -3.55 -7.62 8.35
C TYR A 31 -4.24 -8.05 9.64
N ALA A 32 -4.43 -7.15 10.61
CA ALA A 32 -5.28 -7.41 11.77
C ALA A 32 -6.75 -7.64 11.35
N LEU A 33 -7.28 -6.79 10.47
CA LEU A 33 -8.62 -6.96 9.89
C LEU A 33 -8.76 -8.28 9.12
N GLN A 34 -7.77 -8.65 8.28
CA GLN A 34 -7.79 -9.92 7.54
C GLN A 34 -7.72 -11.15 8.47
N SER A 35 -7.15 -11.00 9.66
CA SER A 35 -7.03 -12.08 10.66
C SER A 35 -8.25 -12.17 11.59
N ASN A 36 -9.34 -11.45 11.29
CA ASN A 36 -10.51 -11.29 12.15
C ASN A 36 -10.18 -10.81 13.57
N GLU A 37 -9.09 -10.04 13.73
CA GLU A 37 -8.84 -9.35 14.99
C GLU A 37 -9.85 -8.22 15.17
N GLN A 38 -10.21 -7.95 16.42
CA GLN A 38 -11.18 -6.91 16.76
C GLN A 38 -10.53 -5.52 16.66
N VAL A 39 -10.32 -5.06 15.42
CA VAL A 39 -9.99 -3.67 15.11
C VAL A 39 -11.29 -2.88 15.07
N ASP A 40 -11.48 -1.99 16.04
CA ASP A 40 -12.65 -1.11 16.07
C ASP A 40 -12.51 0.00 15.01
N ASN A 41 -13.65 0.51 14.54
CA ASN A 41 -13.73 1.66 13.65
C ASN A 41 -13.03 2.89 14.23
N ASP A 42 -12.99 3.02 15.56
CA ASP A 42 -12.26 4.09 16.25
C ASP A 42 -10.76 4.08 15.91
N ILE A 43 -10.13 2.90 15.79
CA ILE A 43 -8.71 2.79 15.43
C ILE A 43 -8.48 3.24 13.99
N ILE A 44 -9.39 2.88 13.08
CA ILE A 44 -9.32 3.30 11.67
C ILE A 44 -9.50 4.82 11.58
N ASN A 45 -10.47 5.37 12.30
CA ASN A 45 -10.72 6.82 12.35
C ASN A 45 -9.52 7.58 12.93
N ASP A 46 -8.92 7.07 14.00
CA ASP A 46 -7.71 7.65 14.60
C ASP A 46 -6.53 7.60 13.63
N PHE A 47 -6.36 6.48 12.92
CA PHE A 47 -5.36 6.35 11.87
C PHE A 47 -5.56 7.39 10.76
N ILE A 48 -6.76 7.47 10.19
CA ILE A 48 -7.08 8.45 9.13
C ILE A 48 -6.80 9.87 9.64
N LYS A 49 -7.28 10.22 10.84
CA LYS A 49 -7.06 11.55 11.43
C LYS A 49 -5.58 11.86 11.64
N SER A 50 -4.80 10.89 12.10
CA SER A 50 -3.36 11.05 12.31
C SER A 50 -2.61 11.28 10.99
N VAL A 51 -3.00 10.61 9.90
CA VAL A 51 -2.44 10.84 8.56
C VAL A 51 -2.84 12.22 8.04
N MET A 52 -4.13 12.57 8.13
CA MET A 52 -4.67 13.85 7.63
C MET A 52 -4.08 15.08 8.33
N THR A 53 -3.66 14.92 9.58
CA THR A 53 -3.02 16.00 10.37
C THR A 53 -1.49 16.00 10.25
N SER A 54 -0.91 15.04 9.53
CA SER A 54 0.52 14.95 9.27
C SER A 54 0.94 15.74 8.02
N LYS A 55 2.25 15.86 7.80
CA LYS A 55 2.82 16.42 6.56
C LYS A 55 2.64 15.51 5.32
N TYR A 56 2.10 14.31 5.50
CA TYR A 56 1.85 13.31 4.46
C TYR A 56 0.35 13.08 4.26
N SER A 57 -0.46 14.14 4.36
CA SER A 57 -1.91 14.05 4.19
C SER A 57 -2.33 13.56 2.79
N ASN A 58 -1.46 13.69 1.79
CA ASN A 58 -1.63 13.13 0.44
C ASN A 58 -0.80 11.84 0.22
N ILE A 59 -0.64 10.99 1.25
CA ILE A 59 0.18 9.77 1.20
C ILE A 59 -0.13 8.87 -0.01
N VAL A 60 -1.39 8.75 -0.41
CA VAL A 60 -1.79 7.92 -1.56
C VAL A 60 -1.12 8.41 -2.85
N GLU A 61 -1.12 9.73 -3.07
CA GLU A 61 -0.48 10.38 -4.22
C GLU A 61 1.05 10.26 -4.15
N ILE A 62 1.65 10.53 -2.98
CA ILE A 62 3.10 10.38 -2.76
C ILE A 62 3.57 8.96 -3.12
N THR A 63 2.83 7.94 -2.68
CA THR A 63 3.16 6.54 -2.93
C THR A 63 2.99 6.19 -4.41
N TYR A 64 1.93 6.69 -5.05
CA TYR A 64 1.73 6.50 -6.49
C TYR A 64 2.84 7.16 -7.32
N ASP A 65 3.16 8.43 -7.08
CA ASP A 65 4.19 9.14 -7.83
C ASP A 65 5.56 8.45 -7.72
N TYR A 66 5.87 7.90 -6.54
CA TYR A 66 7.08 7.12 -6.35
C TYR A 66 7.06 5.78 -7.11
N MET A 67 5.92 5.08 -7.11
CA MET A 67 5.72 3.85 -7.88
C MET A 67 5.86 4.11 -9.39
N ASP A 68 5.19 5.16 -9.88
CA ASP A 68 5.18 5.57 -11.29
C ASP A 68 6.60 5.90 -11.77
N GLY A 69 7.35 6.68 -10.98
CA GLY A 69 8.75 7.01 -11.26
C GLY A 69 9.66 5.78 -11.36
N LEU A 70 9.43 4.74 -10.55
CA LEU A 70 10.18 3.48 -10.67
C LEU A 70 9.82 2.71 -11.94
N ILE A 71 8.52 2.60 -12.25
CA ILE A 71 8.01 1.87 -13.42
C ILE A 71 8.56 2.45 -14.74
N TYR A 72 8.55 3.79 -14.84
CA TYR A 72 8.91 4.53 -16.04
C TYR A 72 10.34 5.08 -16.04
N SER A 73 11.17 4.70 -15.06
CA SER A 73 12.60 4.99 -15.13
C SER A 73 13.23 4.35 -16.39
N ASP A 74 14.15 5.07 -17.04
CA ASP A 74 14.81 4.65 -18.28
C ASP A 74 15.75 3.44 -18.09
N GLY A 75 15.99 3.02 -16.85
CA GLY A 75 16.80 1.86 -16.51
C GLY A 75 16.04 0.54 -16.51
N ASN A 76 16.78 -0.57 -16.66
CA ASN A 76 16.29 -1.87 -16.22
C ASN A 76 16.33 -1.88 -14.69
N LEU A 77 15.18 -2.16 -14.06
CA LEU A 77 15.13 -2.31 -12.62
C LEU A 77 15.93 -3.52 -12.16
N LEU A 78 16.47 -3.46 -10.96
CA LEU A 78 16.92 -4.62 -10.21
C LEU A 78 15.71 -5.40 -9.68
N TYR A 79 15.93 -6.66 -9.29
CA TYR A 79 14.85 -7.50 -8.77
C TYR A 79 14.24 -6.95 -7.48
N GLU A 80 15.06 -6.33 -6.63
CA GLU A 80 14.64 -5.67 -5.40
C GLU A 80 13.72 -4.48 -5.68
N GLU A 81 14.02 -3.70 -6.73
CA GLU A 81 13.16 -2.59 -7.14
C GLU A 81 11.87 -3.10 -7.77
N PHE A 82 11.92 -4.25 -8.44
CA PHE A 82 10.71 -4.92 -8.92
C PHE A 82 9.78 -5.32 -7.76
N LEU A 83 10.31 -5.93 -6.71
CA LEU A 83 9.55 -6.24 -5.49
C LEU A 83 9.02 -4.97 -4.82
N LYS A 84 9.80 -3.88 -4.84
CA LYS A 84 9.38 -2.60 -4.29
C LYS A 84 8.17 -2.04 -5.01
N VAL A 85 8.12 -2.09 -6.35
CA VAL A 85 6.94 -1.65 -7.13
C VAL A 85 5.70 -2.46 -6.75
N ILE A 86 5.83 -3.78 -6.59
CA ILE A 86 4.74 -4.65 -6.12
C ILE A 86 4.25 -4.24 -4.74
N HIS A 87 5.16 -3.96 -3.81
CA HIS A 87 4.81 -3.49 -2.48
C HIS A 87 4.11 -2.14 -2.50
N LEU A 88 4.58 -1.16 -3.28
CA LEU A 88 3.95 0.15 -3.39
C LEU A 88 2.52 0.06 -3.93
N PHE A 89 2.27 -0.83 -4.89
CA PHE A 89 0.92 -1.10 -5.38
C PHE A 89 0.00 -1.67 -4.29
N ASP A 90 0.52 -2.59 -3.48
CA ASP A 90 -0.18 -3.08 -2.29
C ASP A 90 -0.48 -1.94 -1.30
N SER A 91 0.50 -1.08 -1.01
CA SER A 91 0.34 0.05 -0.09
C SER A 91 -0.76 1.01 -0.55
N ILE A 92 -0.79 1.38 -1.83
CA ILE A 92 -1.83 2.25 -2.41
C ILE A 92 -3.21 1.63 -2.19
N ASN A 93 -3.37 0.33 -2.47
CA ASN A 93 -4.65 -0.35 -2.32
C ASN A 93 -5.05 -0.51 -0.85
N ILE A 94 -4.10 -0.73 0.06
CA ILE A 94 -4.34 -0.77 1.50
C ILE A 94 -4.79 0.60 2.00
N PHE A 95 -4.15 1.69 1.58
CA PHE A 95 -4.57 3.03 1.96
C PHE A 95 -6.00 3.33 1.52
N ILE A 96 -6.35 3.00 0.27
CA ILE A 96 -7.71 3.18 -0.24
C ILE A 96 -8.72 2.28 0.50
N PHE A 97 -8.33 1.03 0.81
CA PHE A 97 -9.15 0.12 1.61
C PHE A 97 -9.45 0.69 3.00
N LEU A 98 -8.49 1.38 3.61
CA LEU A 98 -8.64 2.08 4.89
C LEU A 98 -9.21 3.50 4.74
N GLU A 99 -9.88 3.79 3.63
CA GLU A 99 -10.58 5.05 3.34
C GLU A 99 -9.69 6.31 3.33
N LEU A 100 -8.37 6.17 3.20
CA LEU A 100 -7.50 7.31 2.92
C LEU A 100 -7.79 7.84 1.52
N LYS A 101 -8.07 9.14 1.45
CA LYS A 101 -8.42 9.80 0.19
C LYS A 101 -7.18 10.02 -0.66
N GLY A 102 -7.27 9.64 -1.93
CA GLY A 102 -6.36 10.07 -2.99
C GLY A 102 -7.14 10.83 -4.07
N PRO A 103 -6.47 11.28 -5.14
CA PRO A 103 -7.12 11.78 -6.34
C PRO A 103 -8.14 10.78 -6.90
N ASP A 104 -9.27 11.26 -7.42
CA ASP A 104 -10.40 10.43 -7.86
C ASP A 104 -10.01 9.35 -8.90
N ASP A 105 -8.94 9.60 -9.68
CA ASP A 105 -8.47 8.70 -10.74
C ASP A 105 -7.27 7.82 -10.36
N ILE A 106 -6.77 7.92 -9.12
CA ILE A 106 -5.51 7.28 -8.73
C ILE A 106 -5.55 5.75 -8.80
N MET A 107 -6.70 5.14 -8.51
CA MET A 107 -6.87 3.69 -8.62
C MET A 107 -6.73 3.24 -10.09
N GLY A 108 -7.38 3.94 -11.02
CA GLY A 108 -7.30 3.63 -12.44
C GLY A 108 -5.89 3.81 -13.01
N LYS A 109 -5.20 4.88 -12.61
CA LYS A 109 -3.79 5.13 -12.97
C LYS A 109 -2.86 4.05 -12.42
N SER A 110 -3.00 3.71 -11.13
CA SER A 110 -2.22 2.69 -10.46
C SER A 110 -2.37 1.31 -11.12
N ASP A 111 -3.61 0.91 -11.42
CA ASP A 111 -3.89 -0.35 -12.10
C ASP A 111 -3.29 -0.39 -13.51
N ALA A 112 -3.42 0.69 -14.29
CA ALA A 112 -2.85 0.77 -15.64
C ALA A 112 -1.31 0.69 -15.62
N ALA A 113 -0.67 1.41 -14.70
CA ALA A 113 0.77 1.38 -14.52
C ALA A 113 1.25 -0.03 -14.13
N MET A 114 0.54 -0.70 -13.21
CA MET A 114 0.86 -2.06 -12.78
C MET A 114 0.69 -3.08 -13.90
N ILE A 115 -0.37 -3.00 -14.70
CA ILE A 115 -0.55 -3.87 -15.88
C ILE A 115 0.62 -3.72 -16.86
N PHE A 116 1.02 -2.48 -17.15
CA PHE A 116 2.17 -2.21 -18.00
C PHE A 116 3.45 -2.80 -17.40
N PHE A 117 3.68 -2.56 -16.11
CA PHE A 117 4.84 -3.03 -15.38
C PHE A 117 4.98 -4.56 -15.39
N LEU A 118 3.90 -5.28 -15.08
CA LEU A 118 3.89 -6.74 -15.07
C LEU A 118 4.15 -7.33 -16.45
N LYS A 119 3.70 -6.66 -17.53
CA LYS A 119 4.02 -7.02 -18.92
C LYS A 119 5.49 -6.78 -19.25
N LYS A 120 6.04 -5.61 -18.88
CA LYS A 120 7.47 -5.25 -19.08
C LYS A 120 8.40 -6.27 -18.39
N TYR A 121 8.04 -6.71 -17.18
CA TYR A 121 8.84 -7.63 -16.37
C TYR A 121 8.26 -9.05 -16.28
N ALA A 122 7.59 -9.52 -17.35
CA ALA A 122 6.86 -10.79 -17.35
C ALA A 122 7.64 -12.03 -16.87
N LYS A 123 8.97 -12.04 -17.02
CA LYS A 123 9.84 -13.12 -16.50
C LYS A 123 9.78 -13.21 -14.97
N TRP A 124 9.81 -12.07 -14.28
CA TRP A 124 9.72 -12.00 -12.82
C TRP A 124 8.28 -12.13 -12.34
N SER A 125 7.34 -11.51 -13.04
CA SER A 125 5.90 -11.53 -12.70
C SER A 125 5.38 -12.96 -12.50
N LYS A 126 5.73 -13.89 -13.39
CA LYS A 126 5.28 -15.30 -13.31
C LYS A 126 5.67 -16.02 -12.01
N GLY A 127 6.78 -15.63 -11.37
CA GLY A 127 7.26 -16.24 -10.14
C GLY A 127 6.67 -15.62 -8.87
N VAL A 128 6.19 -14.37 -8.95
CA VAL A 128 5.73 -13.60 -7.78
C VAL A 128 4.19 -13.62 -7.65
N THR A 129 3.47 -13.78 -8.77
CA THR A 129 2.00 -13.84 -8.83
C THR A 129 1.38 -15.01 -8.06
N SER A 130 2.14 -16.05 -7.71
CA SER A 130 1.61 -17.19 -6.94
C SER A 130 1.85 -17.11 -5.44
N VAL A 131 2.82 -16.32 -4.96
CA VAL A 131 3.22 -16.33 -3.53
C VAL A 131 2.71 -15.11 -2.76
N TYR A 132 2.73 -13.93 -3.38
CA TYR A 132 2.39 -12.66 -2.70
C TYR A 132 0.96 -12.17 -2.98
N ILE A 133 0.32 -12.75 -3.99
CA ILE A 133 -0.80 -12.13 -4.71
C ILE A 133 -2.12 -12.90 -4.49
N GLU A 134 -2.06 -14.19 -4.18
CA GLU A 134 -3.25 -14.98 -3.87
C GLU A 134 -3.94 -14.41 -2.62
N ASN A 135 -5.24 -14.10 -2.75
CA ASN A 135 -6.18 -13.61 -1.73
C ASN A 135 -6.46 -12.09 -1.67
N LYS A 136 -5.75 -11.26 -2.42
CA LYS A 136 -6.01 -9.80 -2.46
C LYS A 136 -6.81 -9.40 -3.71
N LYS A 137 -8.02 -8.86 -3.53
CA LYS A 137 -8.96 -8.51 -4.63
C LYS A 137 -8.38 -7.56 -5.67
N TRP A 138 -7.52 -6.64 -5.26
CA TRP A 138 -6.94 -5.66 -6.19
C TRP A 138 -5.97 -6.27 -7.19
N TRP A 139 -5.28 -7.35 -6.84
CA TRP A 139 -4.41 -8.03 -7.80
C TRP A 139 -5.18 -8.69 -8.94
N GLN A 140 -6.40 -9.15 -8.66
CA GLN A 140 -7.29 -9.67 -9.70
C GLN A 140 -7.58 -8.62 -10.79
N ARG A 141 -7.49 -7.31 -10.48
CA ARG A 141 -7.72 -6.26 -11.48
C ARG A 141 -6.57 -6.12 -12.50
N VAL A 142 -5.36 -6.57 -12.14
CA VAL A 142 -4.14 -6.30 -12.91
C VAL A 142 -3.45 -7.57 -13.44
N THR A 143 -3.89 -8.75 -13.00
CA THR A 143 -3.36 -10.05 -13.45
C THR A 143 -4.24 -10.77 -14.48
N CYS A 144 -5.40 -10.20 -14.84
CA CYS A 144 -6.30 -10.76 -15.86
C CYS A 144 -5.77 -10.59 -17.29
#